data_AF-A0A7R9QWK1-F1
#
_entry.id   AF-A0A7R9QWK1-F1
#
_cell.length_a   1.000
_cell.length_b   1.000
_cell.length_c   1.000
_cell.angle_alpha   90.00
_cell.angle_beta   90.00
_cell.angle_gamma   90.00
#
_symmetry.space_group_name_H-M   'P 1'
#
loop_
_entity.id
_entity.type
_entity.pdbx_description
1 polymer ?
#
loop_
_entity_poly.entity_id
_entity_poly.type
_entity_poly.pdbx_seq_one_letter_code
_entity_poly.pdbx_strand_id
1 'polypeptide(L)'
;MMPKDDTYGDWPASGEIDIMESRGQKSDTVEATVHYGGPYPNNSFSGSPETKFSDFSTAFHAFAFEWDANEMRWYVDDKEYFKANVHRDLWSHKGKNPYTKIGQPFDKPF
;
A
#
# COMPACT_ATOMS: atom_id res chain seq x y z
N MET A 1 -2.32 -6.62 2.09
CA MET A 1 -1.46 -7.77 1.78
C MET A 1 -0.22 -7.66 2.64
N MET A 2 0.14 -8.75 3.31
CA MET A 2 1.34 -8.83 4.12
C MET A 2 2.48 -9.45 3.31
N PRO A 3 3.74 -9.14 3.62
CA PRO A 3 4.89 -9.80 3.00
C PRO A 3 4.84 -11.31 3.31
N LYS A 4 5.37 -12.11 2.39
CA LYS A 4 5.50 -13.55 2.62
C LYS A 4 6.44 -13.86 3.80
N ASP A 5 7.52 -13.09 3.90
CA ASP A 5 8.56 -13.24 4.92
C ASP A 5 8.93 -11.86 5.48
N ASP A 6 9.18 -11.76 6.79
CA ASP A 6 9.60 -10.52 7.48
C ASP A 6 11.09 -10.19 7.25
N THR A 7 11.49 -10.11 5.97
CA THR A 7 12.89 -9.96 5.54
C THR A 7 13.57 -8.71 6.12
N TYR A 8 12.80 -7.64 6.32
CA TYR A 8 13.29 -6.35 6.81
C TYR A 8 12.95 -6.12 8.30
N GLY A 9 12.36 -7.11 8.95
CA GLY A 9 11.88 -7.06 10.33
C GLY A 9 10.37 -6.87 10.43
N ASP A 10 9.89 -6.80 11.68
CA ASP A 10 8.47 -6.69 11.99
C ASP A 10 7.80 -5.47 11.35
N TRP A 11 6.48 -5.52 11.28
CA TRP A 11 5.67 -4.43 10.72
C TRP A 11 6.07 -3.05 11.27
N PRO A 12 6.13 -2.01 10.42
CA PRO A 12 5.92 -2.01 8.96
C PRO A 12 7.20 -2.19 8.14
N ALA A 13 8.31 -2.65 8.74
CA ALA A 13 9.59 -2.68 8.05
C ALA A 13 9.58 -3.57 6.81
N SER A 14 8.89 -4.71 6.86
CA SER A 14 8.70 -5.60 5.70
C SER A 14 7.52 -5.23 4.80
N GLY A 15 6.81 -4.14 5.12
CA GLY A 15 5.77 -3.54 4.30
C GLY A 15 4.36 -4.09 4.55
N GLU A 16 3.37 -3.39 4.02
CA GLU A 16 1.97 -3.83 3.86
C GLU A 16 1.36 -3.07 2.68
N ILE A 17 0.52 -3.75 1.90
CA ILE A 17 -0.14 -3.20 0.69
C ILE A 17 -1.65 -3.39 0.80
N ASP A 18 -2.39 -2.32 1.02
CA ASP A 18 -3.84 -2.35 1.09
C ASP A 18 -4.43 -2.10 -0.29
N ILE A 19 -4.98 -3.16 -0.88
CA ILE A 19 -5.61 -3.10 -2.22
C ILE A 19 -6.93 -2.33 -2.15
N MET A 20 -7.67 -2.47 -1.05
CA MET A 20 -8.95 -1.82 -0.86
C MET A 20 -9.19 -1.63 0.64
N GLU A 21 -9.37 -0.38 1.04
CA GLU A 21 -9.93 0.00 2.32
C GLU A 21 -11.22 0.79 2.07
N SER A 22 -12.28 0.47 2.80
CA SER A 22 -13.51 1.25 2.80
C SER A 22 -14.05 1.34 4.21
N ARG A 23 -14.75 2.43 4.50
CA ARG A 23 -15.35 2.67 5.81
C ARG A 23 -16.85 2.56 5.66
N GLY A 24 -17.50 1.75 6.49
CA GLY A 24 -18.95 1.48 6.36
C GLY A 24 -19.85 2.73 6.37
N GLN A 25 -19.40 3.82 6.99
CA GLN A 25 -20.09 5.12 6.98
C GLN A 25 -19.88 5.95 5.70
N LYS A 26 -18.99 5.52 4.79
CA LYS A 26 -18.66 6.11 3.49
C LYS A 26 -18.59 5.01 2.42
N SER A 27 -19.71 4.30 2.23
CA SER A 27 -19.78 3.14 1.33
C SER A 27 -19.56 3.46 -0.15
N ASP A 28 -19.53 4.74 -0.53
CA ASP A 28 -19.21 5.22 -1.88
C ASP A 28 -17.72 5.56 -2.06
N THR A 29 -16.87 5.31 -1.06
CA THR A 29 -15.48 5.75 -1.02
C THR A 29 -14.53 4.57 -0.83
N VAL A 30 -13.43 4.59 -1.57
CA VAL A 30 -12.31 3.65 -1.45
C VAL A 30 -11.01 4.40 -1.18
N GLU A 31 -10.18 3.79 -0.35
CA GLU A 31 -8.81 4.18 -0.06
C GLU A 31 -7.87 3.00 -0.41
N ALA A 32 -6.65 3.31 -0.80
CA ALA A 32 -5.55 2.35 -0.89
C ALA A 32 -4.36 2.90 -0.11
N THR A 33 -3.66 2.05 0.59
CA THR A 33 -2.52 2.45 1.42
C THR A 33 -1.35 1.51 1.23
N VAL A 34 -0.15 2.07 1.28
CA VAL A 34 1.10 1.32 1.32
C VAL A 34 1.86 1.72 2.57
N HIS A 35 2.15 0.76 3.43
CA HIS A 35 2.85 0.93 4.70
C HIS A 35 4.29 0.44 4.58
N TYR A 36 5.24 1.20 5.15
CA TYR A 36 6.67 0.92 5.09
C TYR A 36 7.44 1.68 6.20
N GLY A 37 8.76 1.52 6.25
CA GLY A 37 9.64 2.30 7.10
C GLY A 37 10.40 1.43 8.10
N GLY A 38 10.39 1.85 9.37
CA GLY A 38 11.05 1.09 10.45
C GLY A 38 10.05 0.27 11.24
N PRO A 39 10.51 -0.77 11.97
CA PRO A 39 9.62 -1.55 12.83
C PRO A 39 8.85 -0.64 13.78
N TYR A 40 7.68 -1.10 14.22
CA TYR A 40 6.82 -0.38 15.15
C TYR A 40 7.64 0.28 16.27
N PRO A 41 7.43 1.59 16.54
CA PRO A 41 6.33 2.44 16.08
C PRO A 41 6.64 3.28 14.84
N ASN A 42 7.69 2.96 14.07
CA ASN A 42 8.28 3.86 13.08
C ASN A 42 7.64 3.79 11.68
N ASN A 43 6.31 3.71 11.63
CA ASN A 43 5.53 3.63 10.39
C ASN A 43 5.62 4.90 9.55
N SER A 44 5.68 4.70 8.24
CA SER A 44 5.42 5.68 7.20
C SER A 44 4.51 5.05 6.16
N PHE A 45 3.71 5.86 5.48
CA PHE A 45 2.77 5.34 4.51
C PHE A 45 2.53 6.30 3.37
N SER A 46 2.02 5.78 2.26
CA SER A 46 1.45 6.54 1.15
C SER A 46 0.04 6.04 0.89
N GLY A 47 -0.94 6.93 1.06
CA GLY A 47 -2.34 6.65 0.83
C GLY A 47 -2.87 7.35 -0.42
N SER A 48 -3.90 6.77 -1.03
CA SER A 48 -4.69 7.45 -2.05
C SER A 48 -5.47 8.62 -1.44
N PRO A 49 -5.91 9.59 -2.26
CA PRO A 49 -7.01 10.45 -1.86
C PRO A 49 -8.29 9.62 -1.67
N GLU A 50 -9.23 10.12 -0.87
CA GLU A 50 -10.59 9.58 -0.82
C GLU A 50 -11.21 9.70 -2.23
N THR A 51 -11.42 8.57 -2.90
CA THR A 51 -11.99 8.55 -4.26
C THR A 51 -13.39 7.98 -4.24
N LYS A 52 -14.34 8.72 -4.82
CA LYS A 52 -15.75 8.33 -4.88
C LYS A 52 -16.05 7.47 -6.10
N PHE A 53 -16.83 6.43 -5.89
CA PHE A 53 -17.41 5.55 -6.90
C PHE A 53 -18.91 5.38 -6.63
N SER A 54 -19.53 4.36 -7.23
CA SER A 54 -20.85 3.89 -6.79
C SER A 54 -20.76 3.30 -5.38
N ASP A 55 -21.90 3.21 -4.70
CA ASP A 55 -21.99 2.57 -3.39
C ASP A 55 -21.58 1.10 -3.47
N PHE A 56 -20.42 0.79 -2.90
CA PHE A 56 -19.81 -0.55 -2.88
C PHE A 56 -20.63 -1.58 -2.11
N SER A 57 -21.63 -1.16 -1.32
CA SER A 57 -22.53 -2.08 -0.61
C SER A 57 -23.68 -2.61 -1.48
N THR A 58 -23.90 -2.01 -2.66
CA THR A 58 -25.08 -2.29 -3.50
C THR A 58 -24.84 -3.35 -4.57
N ALA A 59 -23.58 -3.59 -4.94
CA ALA A 59 -23.20 -4.57 -5.96
C ALA A 59 -21.75 -5.05 -5.73
N PHE A 60 -21.39 -6.15 -6.42
CA PHE A 60 -19.99 -6.56 -6.50
C PHE A 60 -19.21 -5.64 -7.45
N HIS A 61 -17.98 -5.33 -7.07
CA HIS A 61 -17.02 -4.53 -7.83
C HIS A 61 -15.71 -5.29 -8.00
N ALA A 62 -15.03 -5.05 -9.12
CA ALA A 62 -13.72 -5.63 -9.38
C ALA A 62 -12.62 -4.69 -8.86
N PHE A 63 -11.91 -5.11 -7.83
CA PHE A 63 -10.69 -4.43 -7.36
C PHE A 63 -9.48 -5.13 -7.97
N ALA A 64 -8.62 -4.37 -8.64
CA ALA A 64 -7.39 -4.89 -9.21
C ALA A 64 -6.18 -4.08 -8.74
N PHE A 65 -5.04 -4.75 -8.74
CA PHE A 65 -3.77 -4.21 -8.30
C PHE A 65 -2.68 -4.69 -9.24
N GLU A 66 -1.88 -3.74 -9.72
CA GLU A 66 -0.69 -4.02 -10.52
C GLU A 66 0.53 -3.45 -9.82
N TRP A 67 1.63 -4.20 -9.86
CA TRP A 67 2.85 -3.82 -9.18
C TRP A 67 4.08 -4.30 -9.94
N ASP A 68 5.03 -3.38 -10.08
CA ASP A 68 6.37 -3.63 -10.59
C ASP A 68 7.43 -2.95 -9.71
N ALA A 69 8.70 -3.06 -10.09
CA ALA A 69 9.81 -2.52 -9.30
C ALA A 69 9.81 -0.98 -9.16
N ASN A 70 9.02 -0.28 -9.98
CA ASN A 70 8.95 1.18 -10.01
C ASN A 70 7.71 1.71 -9.30
N GLU A 71 6.56 1.07 -9.51
CA GLU A 71 5.29 1.59 -9.07
C GLU A 71 4.24 0.53 -8.78
N MET A 72 3.23 0.96 -8.05
CA MET A 72 2.01 0.24 -7.75
C MET A 72 0.82 1.04 -8.28
N ARG A 73 -0.18 0.35 -8.83
CA ARG A 73 -1.38 0.93 -9.42
C ARG A 73 -2.62 0.18 -8.93
N TRP A 74 -3.66 0.92 -8.56
CA TRP A 74 -4.92 0.39 -8.02
C TRP A 74 -6.09 0.77 -8.90
N TYR A 75 -7.02 -0.17 -9.03
CA TYR A 75 -8.15 -0.07 -9.94
C TYR A 75 -9.46 -0.47 -9.26
N VAL A 76 -10.54 0.19 -9.65
CA VAL A 76 -11.93 -0.23 -9.41
C VAL A 76 -12.64 -0.28 -10.76
N ASP A 77 -13.18 -1.44 -11.12
CA ASP A 77 -13.88 -1.67 -12.39
C ASP A 77 -13.10 -1.12 -13.61
N ASP A 78 -11.83 -1.54 -13.71
CA ASP A 78 -10.85 -1.16 -14.74
C ASP A 78 -10.46 0.33 -14.75
N LYS A 79 -10.90 1.13 -13.77
CA LYS A 79 -10.51 2.54 -13.61
C LYS A 79 -9.40 2.69 -12.58
N GLU A 80 -8.24 3.13 -13.03
CA GLU A 80 -7.14 3.51 -12.13
C GLU A 80 -7.59 4.69 -11.25
N TYR A 81 -7.44 4.56 -9.93
CA TYR A 81 -7.71 5.65 -8.99
C TYR A 81 -6.50 6.05 -8.16
N PHE A 82 -5.49 5.20 -8.08
CA PHE A 82 -4.27 5.51 -7.34
C PHE A 82 -3.05 4.89 -7.99
N LYS A 83 -1.94 5.63 -7.89
CA LYS A 83 -0.62 5.21 -8.33
C LYS A 83 0.43 5.72 -7.37
N ALA A 84 1.30 4.82 -6.90
CA ALA A 84 2.38 5.12 -5.98
C ALA A 84 3.73 4.72 -6.60
N ASN A 85 4.65 5.67 -6.71
CA ASN A 85 6.05 5.36 -7.04
C ASN A 85 6.72 4.70 -5.82
N VAL A 86 7.16 3.45 -5.95
CA VAL A 86 7.87 2.71 -4.89
C VAL A 86 9.38 2.65 -5.10
N HIS A 87 9.89 2.99 -6.30
CA HIS A 87 11.33 3.16 -6.55
C HIS A 87 11.86 4.48 -5.99
N ARG A 88 11.84 4.60 -4.66
CA ARG A 88 12.40 5.72 -3.91
C ARG A 88 12.93 5.25 -2.55
N ASP A 89 13.47 6.17 -1.77
CA ASP A 89 13.74 5.91 -0.35
C ASP A 89 12.42 5.83 0.42
N LEU A 90 12.16 4.67 1.00
CA LEU A 90 10.97 4.38 1.79
C LEU A 90 11.32 4.27 3.28
N TRP A 91 12.54 4.65 3.68
CA TRP A 91 12.91 4.71 5.08
C TRP A 91 12.12 5.80 5.81
N SER A 92 11.66 5.53 7.03
CA SER A 92 10.92 6.51 7.84
C SER A 92 11.81 7.54 8.54
N HIS A 93 13.14 7.44 8.40
CA HIS A 93 14.13 8.26 9.09
C HIS A 93 14.04 8.20 10.63
N LYS A 94 13.47 7.12 11.19
CA LYS A 94 13.29 6.92 12.64
C LYS A 94 13.78 5.55 13.09
N GLY A 95 14.80 5.52 13.95
CA GLY A 95 15.40 4.28 14.46
C GLY A 95 16.49 3.73 13.55
N LYS A 96 16.68 2.40 13.55
CA LYS A 96 17.67 1.73 12.69
C LYS A 96 17.06 1.48 11.31
N ASN A 97 17.72 1.96 10.25
CA ASN A 97 17.30 1.73 8.87
C ASN A 97 17.38 0.22 8.54
N PRO A 98 16.27 -0.44 8.16
CA PRO A 98 16.27 -1.84 7.73
C PRO A 98 16.62 -1.99 6.24
N TYR A 99 16.68 -0.89 5.49
CA TYR A 99 16.89 -0.89 4.05
C TYR A 99 18.33 -0.58 3.66
N THR A 100 18.73 -1.16 2.54
CA THR A 100 20.05 -0.99 1.92
C THR A 100 19.96 -0.52 0.47
N LYS A 101 18.76 -0.57 -0.13
CA LYS A 101 18.50 -0.20 -1.53
C LYS A 101 17.18 0.55 -1.64
N ILE A 102 17.09 1.37 -2.69
CA ILE A 102 15.84 1.98 -3.16
C ILE A 102 14.83 0.88 -3.54
N GLY A 103 13.55 1.11 -3.25
CA GLY A 103 12.48 0.15 -3.56
C GLY A 103 12.19 -0.88 -2.46
N GLN A 104 13.02 -0.98 -1.43
CA GLN A 104 12.76 -1.85 -0.28
C GLN A 104 11.69 -1.20 0.62
N PRO A 105 10.68 -1.94 1.11
CA PRO A 105 10.63 -3.41 1.19
C PRO A 105 9.91 -4.11 0.03
N PHE A 106 9.45 -3.38 -0.98
CA PHE A 106 8.67 -3.90 -2.12
C PHE A 106 9.57 -4.48 -3.22
N ASP A 107 10.57 -5.26 -2.82
CA ASP A 107 11.43 -6.07 -3.68
C ASP A 107 11.38 -7.57 -3.30
N LYS A 108 10.45 -7.95 -2.42
CA LYS A 108 10.23 -9.32 -1.92
C LYS A 108 8.82 -9.79 -2.23
N PRO A 109 8.55 -11.11 -2.27
CA PRO A 109 7.20 -11.61 -2.42
C PRO A 109 6.26 -11.18 -1.28
N PHE A 110 5.01 -10.86 -1.65
CA PHE A 110 3.86 -10.64 -0.76
C PHE A 110 2.85 -11.76 -0.99
#